data_AF-A0A8I1EBV8-F1
#
_entry.id   AF-A0A8I1EBV8-F1
#
_cell.length_a   1.000
_cell.length_b   1.000
_cell.length_c   1.000
_cell.angle_alpha   90.00
_cell.angle_beta   90.00
_cell.angle_gamma   90.00
#
_symmetry.space_group_name_H-M   'P 1'
#
loop_
_entity.id
_entity.type
_entity.pdbx_description
1 polymer ?
#
loop_
_entity_poly.entity_id
_entity_poly.type
_entity_poly.pdbx_seq_one_letter_code
_entity_poly.pdbx_strand_id
1 'polypeptide(L)'
;MDIDYVPVSVRSLGSSQAKTIFTTLVDHPVAVLSSEHEGLSLLCKHVAKSFSEGSVGRLPKELGNFMPIYLDLATLDKCYFQAGLTLHMAIPMIYEDLNDFGSSSFLTRATTGGAIYILDNLDALDSKERSFATAWVKEAIEMRSRVLVATRDPYAHGLSDLPVLEIADDSTPQLMAAMRLGTTACQDFMKQLSASTSATAMAKSPAALSMMLDVFFETQRVPDNHLGLAREFLRIASLHIKAGTPARMVMPMRSIDLWISRVAYEMHTLGLQGLSQELDQARIADLYTEATGDQYGEGAAWVFDLMMNRVSLFIQGRSGLGLPSSITAVLAAQHIAGCVVSPAFVLGKQAAHGVSKEALKIWGQDPAWQPVLTHAGQILEADRSIEWQEVFYSAIGRSAPSRKRSYAESEGPSL
;
A
#
# COMPACT_ATOMS: atom_id res chain seq x y z
N MET A 1 -12.03 30.80 -2.38
CA MET A 1 -12.58 30.03 -3.51
C MET A 1 -12.86 28.68 -2.92
N ASP A 2 -14.11 28.42 -2.53
CA ASP A 2 -14.49 27.15 -1.96
C ASP A 2 -14.53 26.13 -3.10
N ILE A 3 -13.54 25.26 -3.14
CA ILE A 3 -13.55 24.10 -4.02
C ILE A 3 -14.50 23.13 -3.34
N ASP A 4 -15.74 23.05 -3.83
CA ASP A 4 -16.67 21.99 -3.47
C ASP A 4 -16.03 20.64 -3.81
N TYR A 5 -15.43 20.03 -2.79
CA TYR A 5 -14.79 18.73 -2.87
C TYR A 5 -15.89 17.67 -2.96
N VAL A 6 -16.44 17.46 -4.15
CA VAL A 6 -17.40 16.39 -4.41
C VAL A 6 -16.63 15.07 -4.46
N PRO A 7 -16.89 14.11 -3.55
CA PRO A 7 -16.18 12.84 -3.53
C PRO A 7 -16.31 12.16 -4.89
N VAL A 8 -15.16 11.88 -5.52
CA VAL A 8 -15.06 11.15 -6.78
C VAL A 8 -15.74 9.80 -6.62
N SER A 9 -16.83 9.57 -7.35
CA SER A 9 -17.47 8.27 -7.35
C SER A 9 -16.61 7.32 -8.19
N VAL A 10 -15.97 6.36 -7.53
CA VAL A 10 -15.25 5.16 -8.08
C VAL A 10 -16.19 4.25 -8.90
N ARG A 11 -17.34 4.75 -9.38
CA ARG A 11 -18.43 4.00 -10.00
C ARG A 11 -18.09 3.48 -11.40
N SER A 12 -17.19 4.12 -12.14
CA SER A 12 -16.87 3.68 -13.52
C SER A 12 -15.81 2.58 -13.56
N LEU A 13 -14.69 2.70 -12.82
CA LEU A 13 -13.58 1.72 -12.83
C LEU A 13 -13.98 0.33 -12.36
N GLY A 14 -14.77 0.25 -11.29
CA GLY A 14 -15.16 -1.02 -10.71
C GLY A 14 -16.26 -1.75 -11.51
N SER A 15 -16.95 -1.08 -12.44
CA SER A 15 -18.20 -1.63 -12.99
C SER A 15 -18.01 -2.82 -13.95
N SER A 16 -17.01 -2.81 -14.83
CA SER A 16 -16.73 -3.93 -15.75
C SER A 16 -16.02 -5.09 -15.05
N GLN A 17 -15.07 -4.77 -14.17
CA GLN A 17 -14.33 -5.76 -13.39
C GLN A 17 -15.26 -6.43 -12.37
N ALA A 18 -16.08 -5.67 -11.63
CA ALA A 18 -17.07 -6.24 -10.71
C ALA A 18 -18.08 -7.13 -11.46
N LYS A 19 -18.51 -6.76 -12.67
CA LYS A 19 -19.36 -7.62 -13.49
C LYS A 19 -18.69 -8.97 -13.82
N THR A 20 -17.40 -8.94 -14.16
CA THR A 20 -16.62 -10.16 -14.42
C THR A 20 -16.53 -11.01 -13.16
N ILE A 21 -16.20 -10.40 -12.01
CA ILE A 21 -16.15 -11.06 -10.71
C ILE A 21 -17.50 -11.70 -10.36
N PHE A 22 -18.61 -10.97 -10.52
CA PHE A 22 -19.94 -11.52 -10.27
C PHE A 22 -20.26 -12.70 -11.16
N THR A 23 -19.90 -12.62 -12.45
CA THR A 23 -20.09 -13.74 -13.39
C THR A 23 -19.30 -14.96 -12.94
N THR A 24 -18.03 -14.79 -12.58
CA THR A 24 -17.20 -15.88 -12.05
C THR A 24 -17.75 -16.47 -10.76
N LEU A 25 -18.28 -15.65 -9.84
CA LEU A 25 -18.89 -16.14 -8.58
C LEU A 25 -20.25 -16.84 -8.78
N VAL A 26 -20.93 -16.62 -9.91
CA VAL A 26 -22.09 -17.42 -10.31
C VAL A 26 -21.62 -18.81 -10.72
N ASP A 27 -20.63 -18.87 -11.60
CA ASP A 27 -20.12 -20.10 -12.21
C ASP A 27 -19.28 -20.95 -11.25
N HIS A 28 -18.59 -20.30 -10.31
CA HIS A 28 -17.67 -20.92 -9.37
C HIS A 28 -17.95 -20.45 -7.93
N PRO A 29 -17.84 -21.35 -6.93
CA PRO A 29 -18.03 -20.97 -5.53
C PRO A 29 -16.93 -20.06 -4.99
N VAL A 30 -15.77 -19.99 -5.67
CA VAL A 30 -14.64 -19.14 -5.30
C VAL A 30 -14.12 -18.41 -6.52
N ALA A 31 -13.67 -17.16 -6.33
CA ALA A 31 -12.85 -16.43 -7.28
C ALA A 31 -11.63 -15.85 -6.56
N VAL A 32 -10.44 -15.95 -7.16
CA VAL A 32 -9.21 -15.36 -6.64
C VAL A 32 -8.85 -14.16 -7.50
N LEU A 33 -8.73 -12.99 -6.89
CA LEU A 33 -8.21 -11.79 -7.54
C LEU A 33 -6.71 -11.75 -7.31
N SER A 34 -5.96 -11.78 -8.41
CA SER A 34 -4.52 -11.57 -8.42
C SER A 34 -4.18 -10.27 -9.13
N SER A 35 -3.24 -9.51 -8.58
CA SER A 35 -2.61 -8.38 -9.25
C SER A 35 -1.17 -8.23 -8.77
N GLU A 36 -0.30 -7.80 -9.66
CA GLU A 36 1.05 -7.32 -9.32
C GLU A 36 1.03 -5.93 -8.64
N HIS A 37 -0.11 -5.23 -8.72
CA HIS A 37 -0.24 -3.81 -8.37
C HIS A 37 -1.26 -3.56 -7.24
N GLU A 38 -1.22 -2.36 -6.67
CA GLU A 38 -2.14 -1.93 -5.60
C GLU A 38 -3.54 -1.66 -6.16
N GLY A 39 -4.59 -1.87 -5.37
CA GLY A 39 -5.98 -1.56 -5.77
C GLY A 39 -6.99 -2.69 -5.60
N LEU A 40 -6.53 -3.91 -5.34
CA LEU A 40 -7.40 -5.07 -5.04
C LEU A 40 -8.34 -4.79 -3.87
N SER A 41 -7.87 -4.14 -2.80
CA SER A 41 -8.71 -3.81 -1.66
C SER A 41 -9.80 -2.78 -1.98
N LEU A 42 -9.51 -1.83 -2.88
CA LEU A 42 -10.50 -0.88 -3.36
C LEU A 42 -11.57 -1.60 -4.20
N LEU A 43 -11.16 -2.53 -5.06
CA LEU A 43 -12.06 -3.37 -5.84
C LEU A 43 -12.91 -4.27 -4.94
N CYS A 44 -12.33 -4.90 -3.92
CA CYS A 44 -13.06 -5.70 -2.92
C CYS A 44 -14.11 -4.88 -2.18
N LYS A 45 -13.75 -3.67 -1.72
CA LYS A 45 -14.68 -2.75 -1.07
C LYS A 45 -15.77 -2.25 -2.03
N HIS A 46 -15.43 -2.04 -3.31
CA HIS A 46 -16.40 -1.69 -4.34
C HIS A 46 -17.38 -2.84 -4.61
N VAL A 47 -16.89 -4.07 -4.69
CA VAL A 47 -17.69 -5.29 -4.83
C VAL A 47 -18.63 -5.45 -3.63
N ALA A 48 -18.11 -5.35 -2.40
CA ALA A 48 -18.90 -5.42 -1.17
C ALA A 48 -20.01 -4.35 -1.15
N LYS A 49 -19.65 -3.09 -1.46
CA LYS A 49 -20.60 -1.98 -1.57
C LYS A 49 -21.66 -2.23 -2.64
N SER A 50 -21.27 -2.77 -3.79
CA SER A 50 -22.18 -3.07 -4.89
C SER A 50 -23.21 -4.14 -4.53
N PHE A 51 -22.82 -5.14 -3.73
CA PHE A 51 -23.75 -6.09 -3.13
C PHE A 51 -24.73 -5.41 -2.18
N SER A 52 -24.23 -4.57 -1.27
CA SER A 52 -25.07 -3.90 -0.25
C SER A 52 -26.06 -2.90 -0.85
N GLU A 53 -25.65 -2.16 -1.88
CA GLU A 53 -26.51 -1.14 -2.51
C GLU A 53 -27.46 -1.71 -3.56
N GLY A 54 -27.23 -2.93 -4.06
CA GLY A 54 -27.95 -3.50 -5.21
C GLY A 54 -27.86 -2.63 -6.48
N SER A 55 -26.89 -1.71 -6.54
CA SER A 55 -26.89 -0.53 -7.41
C SER A 55 -26.10 -0.70 -8.72
N VAL A 56 -25.29 -1.75 -8.86
CA VAL A 56 -24.59 -2.02 -10.12
C VAL A 56 -25.51 -2.86 -11.00
N GLY A 57 -25.97 -2.26 -12.10
CA GLY A 57 -26.72 -2.85 -13.23
C GLY A 57 -26.94 -4.37 -13.15
N ARG A 58 -27.92 -4.77 -12.33
CA ARG A 58 -28.35 -6.15 -12.06
C ARG A 58 -27.21 -7.07 -11.63
N LEU A 59 -26.91 -7.05 -10.32
CA LEU A 59 -26.34 -8.23 -9.64
C LEU A 59 -27.05 -9.50 -10.18
N PRO A 60 -26.32 -10.55 -10.59
CA PRO A 60 -26.94 -11.78 -11.06
C PRO A 60 -27.97 -12.27 -10.03
N LYS A 61 -29.13 -12.75 -10.50
CA LYS A 61 -30.24 -13.15 -9.61
C LYS A 61 -29.80 -14.22 -8.62
N GLU A 62 -28.89 -15.08 -9.06
CA GLU A 62 -28.25 -16.16 -8.34
C GLU A 62 -27.50 -15.64 -7.10
N LEU A 63 -26.90 -14.45 -7.20
CA LEU A 63 -26.17 -13.82 -6.10
C LEU A 63 -27.04 -12.92 -5.22
N GLY A 64 -28.27 -12.59 -5.65
CA GLY A 64 -29.15 -11.65 -4.96
C GLY A 64 -29.62 -12.10 -3.57
N ASN A 65 -29.48 -13.39 -3.25
CA ASN A 65 -29.81 -13.95 -1.93
C ASN A 65 -28.62 -14.02 -0.98
N PHE A 66 -27.42 -13.69 -1.45
CA PHE A 66 -26.22 -13.74 -0.65
C PHE A 66 -25.93 -12.39 0.00
N MET A 67 -25.39 -12.46 1.21
CA MET A 67 -25.00 -11.32 2.01
C MET A 67 -23.48 -11.10 1.92
N PRO A 68 -22.99 -9.91 1.57
CA PRO A 68 -21.56 -9.65 1.55
C PRO A 68 -21.02 -9.58 2.99
N ILE A 69 -19.95 -10.32 3.26
CA ILE A 69 -19.16 -10.24 4.50
C ILE A 69 -17.74 -9.88 4.09
N TYR A 70 -17.34 -8.64 4.37
CA TYR A 70 -16.01 -8.13 4.04
C TYR A 70 -15.08 -8.29 5.25
N LEU A 71 -13.96 -8.98 5.05
CA LEU A 71 -12.92 -9.19 6.04
C LEU A 71 -11.58 -8.69 5.48
N ASP A 72 -11.01 -7.68 6.13
CA ASP A 72 -9.65 -7.22 5.84
C ASP A 72 -8.67 -8.00 6.72
N LEU A 73 -8.08 -9.06 6.14
CA LEU A 73 -7.26 -10.02 6.88
C LEU A 73 -6.01 -9.38 7.50
N ALA A 74 -5.54 -8.24 6.95
CA ALA A 74 -4.41 -7.51 7.50
C ALA A 74 -4.73 -6.84 8.85
N THR A 75 -6.02 -6.53 9.08
CA THR A 75 -6.48 -5.78 10.27
C THR A 75 -7.16 -6.64 11.31
N LEU A 76 -7.46 -7.91 10.98
CA LEU A 76 -8.06 -8.83 11.94
C LEU A 76 -7.07 -9.16 13.05
N ASP A 77 -7.60 -9.29 14.28
CA ASP A 77 -6.79 -9.75 15.40
C ASP A 77 -6.23 -11.15 15.10
N LYS A 78 -4.92 -11.30 15.29
CA LYS A 78 -4.21 -12.56 15.06
C LYS A 78 -4.70 -13.68 15.97
N CYS A 79 -5.38 -13.36 17.08
CA CYS A 79 -5.93 -14.33 18.02
C CYS A 79 -6.90 -15.32 17.33
N TYR A 80 -7.66 -14.90 16.31
CA TYR A 80 -8.59 -15.79 15.60
C TYR A 80 -7.85 -16.90 14.84
N PHE A 81 -6.71 -16.59 14.24
CA PHE A 81 -5.87 -17.57 13.55
C PHE A 81 -5.06 -18.41 14.54
N GLN A 82 -4.53 -17.78 15.59
CA GLN A 82 -3.71 -18.47 16.60
C GLN A 82 -4.51 -19.49 17.42
N ALA A 83 -5.75 -19.18 17.74
CA ALA A 83 -6.68 -20.10 18.39
C ALA A 83 -7.18 -21.21 17.46
N GLY A 84 -6.88 -21.13 16.16
CA GLY A 84 -7.30 -22.11 15.16
C GLY A 84 -8.82 -22.17 15.00
N LEU A 85 -9.48 -21.00 15.12
CA LEU A 85 -10.93 -20.93 14.98
C LEU A 85 -11.34 -21.29 13.56
N THR A 86 -12.45 -22.01 13.43
CA THR A 86 -13.14 -22.21 12.15
C THR A 86 -13.86 -20.92 11.75
N LEU A 87 -14.22 -20.79 10.47
CA LEU A 87 -14.89 -19.60 9.96
C LEU A 87 -16.22 -19.37 10.70
N HIS A 88 -17.01 -20.41 10.94
CA HIS A 88 -18.28 -20.27 11.66
C HIS A 88 -18.13 -19.82 13.12
N MET A 89 -16.99 -20.08 13.76
CA MET A 89 -16.68 -19.61 15.11
C MET A 89 -16.09 -18.20 15.10
N ALA A 90 -15.25 -17.89 14.12
CA ALA A 90 -14.58 -16.60 14.00
C ALA A 90 -15.57 -15.47 13.68
N ILE A 91 -16.54 -15.70 12.77
CA ILE A 91 -17.46 -14.63 12.32
C ILE A 91 -18.25 -13.98 13.46
N PRO A 92 -18.94 -14.74 14.36
CA PRO A 92 -19.61 -14.12 15.50
C PRO A 92 -18.68 -13.28 16.37
N MET A 93 -17.48 -13.79 16.65
CA MET A 93 -16.50 -13.10 17.50
C MET A 93 -15.98 -11.82 16.85
N ILE A 94 -15.64 -11.86 15.56
CA ILE A 94 -15.22 -10.69 14.79
C ILE A 94 -16.28 -9.60 14.83
N TYR A 95 -17.56 -9.94 14.66
CA TYR A 95 -18.64 -8.95 14.69
C TYR A 95 -18.93 -8.41 16.09
N GLU A 96 -18.79 -9.24 17.13
CA GLU A 96 -18.82 -8.78 18.53
C GLU A 96 -17.70 -7.76 18.81
N ASP A 97 -16.47 -8.05 18.38
CA ASP A 97 -15.31 -7.17 18.59
C ASP A 97 -15.40 -5.86 17.79
N LEU A 98 -16.07 -5.88 16.63
CA LEU A 98 -16.34 -4.67 15.83
C LEU A 98 -17.49 -3.81 16.38
N ASN A 99 -18.12 -4.19 17.51
CA ASN A 99 -19.35 -3.58 18.05
C ASN A 99 -20.50 -3.48 17.02
N ASP A 100 -20.47 -4.31 15.98
CA ASP A 100 -21.50 -4.34 14.95
C ASP A 100 -22.45 -5.50 15.28
N PHE A 101 -23.47 -5.21 16.10
CA PHE A 101 -24.47 -6.20 16.50
C PHE A 101 -25.31 -6.60 15.29
N GLY A 102 -24.81 -7.56 14.52
CA GLY A 102 -25.61 -8.28 13.54
C GLY A 102 -26.81 -8.91 14.23
N SER A 103 -28.00 -8.76 13.64
CA SER A 103 -29.18 -9.51 14.10
C SER A 103 -28.88 -11.01 14.18
N SER A 104 -29.55 -11.77 15.05
CA SER A 104 -29.39 -13.24 15.09
C SER A 104 -29.61 -13.92 13.73
N SER A 105 -30.46 -13.34 12.88
CA SER A 105 -30.66 -13.74 11.48
C SER A 105 -29.45 -13.47 10.57
N PHE A 106 -28.67 -12.44 10.84
CA PHE A 106 -27.41 -12.14 10.12
C PHE A 106 -26.38 -13.24 10.39
N LEU A 107 -26.10 -13.52 11.67
CA LEU A 107 -25.11 -14.54 12.07
C LEU A 107 -25.51 -15.93 11.59
N THR A 108 -26.81 -16.25 11.65
CA THR A 108 -27.33 -17.50 11.09
C THR A 108 -27.04 -17.59 9.60
N ARG A 109 -27.37 -16.56 8.81
CA ARG A 109 -27.09 -16.58 7.36
C ARG A 109 -25.61 -16.66 7.03
N ALA A 110 -24.76 -15.99 7.81
CA ALA A 110 -23.31 -16.07 7.65
C ALA A 110 -22.82 -17.52 7.82
N THR A 111 -23.29 -18.19 8.86
CA THR A 111 -22.82 -19.53 9.27
C THR A 111 -23.54 -20.70 8.62
N THR A 112 -24.61 -20.48 7.83
CA THR A 112 -25.39 -21.56 7.20
C THR A 112 -25.50 -21.50 5.68
N GLY A 113 -24.66 -20.71 4.99
CA GLY A 113 -24.58 -20.77 3.53
C GLY A 113 -25.25 -19.66 2.73
N GLY A 114 -25.48 -18.49 3.33
CA GLY A 114 -26.11 -17.34 2.68
C GLY A 114 -25.16 -16.16 2.51
N ALA A 115 -23.84 -16.38 2.53
CA ALA A 115 -22.85 -15.31 2.51
C ALA A 115 -21.92 -15.36 1.29
N ILE A 116 -21.47 -14.17 0.87
CA ILE A 116 -20.31 -13.98 0.02
C ILE A 116 -19.21 -13.41 0.91
N TYR A 117 -18.23 -14.24 1.24
CA TYR A 117 -17.05 -13.84 1.99
C TYR A 117 -16.06 -13.16 1.06
N ILE A 118 -15.67 -11.94 1.39
CA ILE A 118 -14.65 -11.17 0.67
C ILE A 118 -13.44 -11.11 1.60
N LEU A 119 -12.45 -11.96 1.33
CA LEU A 119 -11.22 -12.08 2.09
C LEU A 119 -10.13 -11.24 1.41
N ASP A 120 -9.89 -10.06 1.95
CA ASP A 120 -8.94 -9.07 1.41
C ASP A 120 -7.56 -9.20 2.07
N ASN A 121 -6.49 -8.84 1.35
CA ASN A 121 -5.10 -8.87 1.82
C ASN A 121 -4.61 -10.24 2.35
N LEU A 122 -4.90 -11.35 1.65
CA LEU A 122 -4.39 -12.67 2.06
C LEU A 122 -2.86 -12.73 2.13
N ASP A 123 -2.16 -11.94 1.30
CA ASP A 123 -0.71 -11.81 1.27
C ASP A 123 -0.12 -11.09 2.49
N ALA A 124 -0.94 -10.40 3.30
CA ALA A 124 -0.50 -9.80 4.55
C ALA A 124 -0.30 -10.83 5.68
N LEU A 125 -0.88 -12.02 5.55
CA LEU A 125 -0.79 -13.08 6.54
C LEU A 125 0.51 -13.89 6.43
N ASP A 126 1.03 -14.31 7.59
CA ASP A 126 2.14 -15.25 7.63
C ASP A 126 1.74 -16.63 7.07
N SER A 127 2.71 -17.54 6.89
CA SER A 127 2.44 -18.86 6.29
C SER A 127 1.41 -19.71 7.06
N LYS A 128 1.39 -19.61 8.40
CA LYS A 128 0.49 -20.38 9.26
C LYS A 128 -0.91 -19.76 9.24
N GLU A 129 -1.00 -18.44 9.39
CA GLU A 129 -2.24 -17.67 9.29
C GLU A 129 -2.92 -17.86 7.91
N ARG A 130 -2.14 -17.85 6.81
CA ARG A 130 -2.65 -18.14 5.47
C ARG A 130 -3.26 -19.52 5.35
N SER A 131 -2.67 -20.52 6.01
CA SER A 131 -3.21 -21.88 6.00
C SER A 131 -4.59 -21.96 6.65
N PHE A 132 -4.82 -21.18 7.73
CA PHE A 132 -6.12 -21.05 8.36
C PHE A 132 -7.11 -20.28 7.49
N ALA A 133 -6.71 -19.17 6.90
CA ALA A 133 -7.55 -18.42 5.97
C ALA A 133 -7.96 -19.28 4.76
N THR A 134 -7.07 -20.12 4.24
CA THR A 134 -7.40 -21.09 3.18
C THR A 134 -8.34 -22.20 3.66
N ALA A 135 -8.23 -22.62 4.92
CA ALA A 135 -9.20 -23.54 5.52
C ALA A 135 -10.60 -22.89 5.63
N TRP A 136 -10.68 -21.61 5.97
CA TRP A 136 -11.93 -20.84 5.96
C TRP A 136 -12.57 -20.77 4.57
N VAL A 137 -11.76 -20.61 3.51
CA VAL A 137 -12.26 -20.68 2.13
C VAL A 137 -12.96 -22.02 1.87
N LYS A 138 -12.33 -23.14 2.26
CA LYS A 138 -12.91 -24.49 2.08
C LYS A 138 -14.21 -24.66 2.87
N GLU A 139 -14.21 -24.25 4.14
CA GLU A 139 -15.38 -24.31 5.01
C GLU A 139 -16.55 -23.48 4.45
N ALA A 140 -16.28 -22.27 3.92
CA ALA A 140 -17.29 -21.45 3.27
C ALA A 140 -17.94 -22.16 2.07
N ILE A 141 -17.15 -22.84 1.24
CA ILE A 141 -17.67 -23.63 0.11
C ILE A 141 -18.55 -24.78 0.61
N GLU A 142 -18.13 -25.49 1.65
CA GLU A 142 -18.91 -26.58 2.27
C GLU A 142 -20.25 -26.09 2.82
N MET A 143 -20.26 -24.88 3.38
CA MET A 143 -21.49 -24.21 3.82
C MET A 143 -22.37 -23.75 2.65
N ARG A 144 -21.94 -23.88 1.39
CA ARG A 144 -22.59 -23.34 0.17
C ARG A 144 -22.53 -21.81 0.05
N SER A 145 -21.62 -21.18 0.78
CA SER A 145 -21.29 -19.77 0.60
C SER A 145 -20.43 -19.56 -0.65
N ARG A 146 -20.23 -18.29 -0.99
CA ARG A 146 -19.33 -17.86 -2.06
C ARG A 146 -18.12 -17.16 -1.46
N VAL A 147 -16.97 -17.22 -2.11
CA VAL A 147 -15.75 -16.60 -1.61
C VAL A 147 -15.03 -15.82 -2.69
N LEU A 148 -14.68 -14.58 -2.38
CA LEU A 148 -13.76 -13.76 -3.16
C LEU A 148 -12.49 -13.61 -2.34
N VAL A 149 -11.36 -14.04 -2.87
CA VAL A 149 -10.05 -13.91 -2.21
C VAL A 149 -9.22 -12.91 -2.98
N ALA A 150 -8.68 -11.89 -2.32
CA ALA A 150 -7.73 -10.97 -2.94
C ALA A 150 -6.32 -11.19 -2.36
N THR A 151 -5.36 -11.33 -3.27
CA THR A 151 -3.96 -11.61 -2.93
C THR A 151 -3.03 -11.12 -4.04
N ARG A 152 -1.77 -10.84 -3.72
CA ARG A 152 -0.74 -10.60 -4.75
C ARG A 152 -0.26 -11.90 -5.38
N ASP A 153 0.23 -11.79 -6.61
CA ASP A 153 0.52 -12.92 -7.52
C ASP A 153 1.46 -14.02 -7.00
N PRO A 154 2.56 -13.77 -6.25
CA PRO A 154 3.38 -14.88 -5.75
C PRO A 154 2.68 -15.71 -4.65
N TYR A 155 1.59 -15.21 -4.09
CA TYR A 155 0.87 -15.86 -2.99
C TYR A 155 -0.40 -16.60 -3.45
N ALA A 156 -0.81 -16.44 -4.71
CA ALA A 156 -1.94 -17.14 -5.30
C ALA A 156 -1.66 -18.64 -5.53
N HIS A 157 -0.40 -19.08 -5.54
CA HIS A 157 -0.02 -20.47 -5.84
C HIS A 157 -0.60 -21.52 -4.87
N GLY A 158 -0.90 -21.14 -3.62
CA GLY A 158 -1.57 -22.04 -2.66
C GLY A 158 -3.05 -22.29 -2.98
N LEU A 159 -3.60 -21.58 -3.96
CA LEU A 159 -4.99 -21.61 -4.41
C LEU A 159 -5.11 -22.06 -5.87
N SER A 160 -4.09 -22.75 -6.42
CA SER A 160 -3.92 -23.06 -7.85
C SER A 160 -5.10 -23.80 -8.52
N ASP A 161 -5.93 -24.48 -7.74
CA ASP A 161 -7.09 -25.23 -8.24
C ASP A 161 -8.34 -24.34 -8.41
N LEU A 162 -8.25 -23.06 -8.05
CA LEU A 162 -9.35 -22.10 -8.08
C LEU A 162 -9.23 -21.14 -9.27
N PRO A 163 -10.36 -20.61 -9.79
CA PRO A 163 -10.31 -19.66 -10.90
C PRO A 163 -9.65 -18.35 -10.44
N VAL A 164 -8.50 -18.05 -11.04
CA VAL A 164 -7.74 -16.82 -10.82
C VAL A 164 -8.15 -15.79 -11.87
N LEU A 165 -8.54 -14.61 -11.42
CA LEU A 165 -8.83 -13.43 -12.23
C LEU A 165 -7.65 -12.46 -12.06
N GLU A 166 -6.84 -12.34 -13.10
CA GLU A 166 -5.81 -11.31 -13.18
C GLU A 166 -6.47 -9.95 -13.43
N ILE A 167 -6.29 -9.04 -12.48
CA ILE A 167 -6.78 -7.66 -12.60
C ILE A 167 -5.73 -6.84 -13.33
N ALA A 168 -6.01 -6.57 -14.60
CA ALA A 168 -5.17 -5.73 -15.46
C ALA A 168 -5.20 -4.26 -15.02
N ASP A 169 -4.03 -3.63 -15.16
CA ASP A 169 -3.68 -2.31 -14.65
C ASP A 169 -4.20 -1.14 -15.50
N ASP A 170 -5.42 -1.25 -16.03
CA ASP A 170 -5.96 -0.36 -17.06
C ASP A 170 -6.67 0.88 -16.48
N SER A 171 -6.15 1.37 -15.34
CA SER A 171 -6.86 2.27 -14.43
C SER A 171 -6.69 3.76 -14.79
N THR A 172 -5.60 4.16 -15.45
CA THR A 172 -5.24 5.59 -15.59
C THR A 172 -6.28 6.40 -16.38
N PRO A 173 -6.76 6.01 -17.58
CA PRO A 173 -7.76 6.80 -18.31
C PRO A 173 -9.13 6.83 -17.61
N GLN A 174 -9.47 5.75 -16.87
CA GLN A 174 -10.78 5.56 -16.26
C GLN A 174 -10.89 6.28 -14.90
N LEU A 175 -9.80 6.34 -14.11
CA LEU A 175 -9.66 7.16 -12.90
C LEU A 175 -9.79 8.64 -13.25
N MET A 176 -9.09 9.08 -14.29
CA MET A 176 -9.15 10.47 -14.76
C MET A 176 -10.56 10.87 -15.22
N ALA A 177 -11.28 9.97 -15.90
CA ALA A 177 -12.67 10.21 -16.30
C ALA A 177 -13.65 10.28 -15.10
N ALA A 178 -13.36 9.56 -14.01
CA ALA A 178 -14.17 9.58 -12.79
C ALA A 178 -13.98 10.88 -11.98
N MET A 179 -12.79 11.49 -12.05
CA MET A 179 -12.32 12.50 -11.11
C MET A 179 -12.94 13.91 -11.24
N ARG A 180 -13.87 14.17 -12.17
CA ARG A 180 -14.56 15.49 -12.34
C ARG A 180 -13.61 16.71 -12.27
N LEU A 181 -12.37 16.55 -12.69
CA LEU A 181 -11.41 17.65 -12.71
C LEU A 181 -11.89 18.72 -13.69
N GLY A 182 -11.73 19.99 -13.34
CA GLY A 182 -11.87 21.07 -14.30
C GLY A 182 -11.03 20.76 -15.54
N THR A 183 -11.60 20.97 -16.74
CA THR A 183 -11.03 20.48 -18.00
C THR A 183 -9.58 20.93 -18.19
N THR A 184 -9.21 22.11 -17.73
CA THR A 184 -7.86 22.68 -17.84
C THR A 184 -6.84 22.01 -16.92
N ALA A 185 -7.14 21.86 -15.62
CA ALA A 185 -6.23 21.20 -14.67
C ALA A 185 -6.01 19.72 -15.01
N CYS A 186 -7.05 19.05 -15.53
CA CYS A 186 -6.97 17.69 -16.04
C CYS A 186 -6.03 17.60 -17.25
N GLN A 187 -6.15 18.54 -18.20
CA GLN A 187 -5.29 18.61 -19.38
C GLN A 187 -3.83 18.85 -19.02
N ASP A 188 -3.56 19.75 -18.07
CA ASP A 188 -2.20 20.06 -17.63
C ASP A 188 -1.56 18.88 -16.88
N PHE A 189 -2.32 18.22 -16.00
CA PHE A 189 -1.87 16.98 -15.36
C PHE A 189 -1.53 15.90 -16.38
N MET A 190 -2.43 15.64 -17.34
CA MET A 190 -2.21 14.62 -18.38
C MET A 190 -1.03 14.96 -19.28
N LYS A 191 -0.84 16.24 -19.60
CA LYS A 191 0.32 16.69 -20.38
C LYS A 191 1.62 16.40 -19.65
N GLN A 192 1.70 16.69 -18.35
CA GLN A 192 2.89 16.40 -17.55
C GLN A 192 3.08 14.89 -17.35
N LEU A 193 2.01 14.15 -17.08
CA LEU A 193 2.05 12.70 -16.91
C LEU A 193 2.57 11.99 -18.17
N SER A 194 2.00 12.31 -19.33
CA SER A 194 2.41 11.73 -20.62
C SER A 194 3.80 12.13 -21.08
N ALA A 195 4.35 13.24 -20.56
CA ALA A 195 5.72 13.65 -20.83
C ALA A 195 6.78 12.80 -20.10
N SER A 196 6.37 12.03 -19.07
CA SER A 196 7.28 11.24 -18.24
C SER A 196 6.85 9.77 -18.24
N THR A 197 7.69 8.91 -18.81
CA THR A 197 7.45 7.45 -18.85
C THR A 197 7.42 6.86 -17.44
N SER A 198 8.26 7.36 -16.55
CA SER A 198 8.31 6.95 -15.14
C SER A 198 7.05 7.39 -14.39
N ALA A 199 6.62 8.66 -14.54
CA ALA A 199 5.35 9.11 -13.95
C ALA A 199 4.15 8.32 -14.48
N THR A 200 4.11 8.05 -15.78
CA THR A 200 3.05 7.21 -16.40
C THR A 200 3.05 5.79 -15.83
N ALA A 201 4.23 5.20 -15.61
CA ALA A 201 4.34 3.87 -15.00
C ALA A 201 3.86 3.86 -13.54
N MET A 202 4.16 4.90 -12.75
CA MET A 202 3.65 5.05 -11.39
C MET A 202 2.13 5.20 -11.34
N ALA A 203 1.58 6.00 -12.25
CA ALA A 203 0.15 6.29 -12.34
C ALA A 203 -0.73 5.08 -12.70
N LYS A 204 -0.13 3.92 -12.95
CA LYS A 204 -0.88 2.66 -13.06
C LYS A 204 -1.39 2.18 -11.70
N SER A 205 -0.62 2.42 -10.62
CA SER A 205 -1.12 2.23 -9.25
C SER A 205 -2.16 3.30 -8.93
N PRO A 206 -3.42 2.93 -8.62
CA PRO A 206 -4.46 3.89 -8.25
C PRO A 206 -4.08 4.72 -7.02
N ALA A 207 -3.36 4.12 -6.07
CA ALA A 207 -2.91 4.81 -4.86
C ALA A 207 -1.84 5.86 -5.17
N ALA A 208 -0.86 5.51 -6.02
CA ALA A 208 0.16 6.45 -6.47
C ALA A 208 -0.46 7.56 -7.33
N LEU A 209 -1.39 7.24 -8.25
CA LEU A 209 -2.10 8.22 -9.05
C LEU A 209 -2.88 9.21 -8.17
N SER A 210 -3.61 8.72 -7.16
CA SER A 210 -4.31 9.58 -6.19
C SER A 210 -3.35 10.55 -5.51
N MET A 211 -2.22 10.06 -5.00
CA MET A 211 -1.22 10.91 -4.37
C MET A 211 -0.58 11.91 -5.37
N MET A 212 -0.33 11.50 -6.61
CA MET A 212 0.21 12.37 -7.65
C MET A 212 -0.74 13.53 -7.96
N LEU A 213 -2.04 13.27 -7.92
CA LEU A 213 -3.06 14.29 -8.10
C LEU A 213 -3.09 15.27 -6.93
N ASP A 214 -3.05 14.77 -5.69
CA ASP A 214 -2.97 15.63 -4.50
C ASP A 214 -1.74 16.55 -4.57
N VAL A 215 -0.58 15.97 -4.90
CA VAL A 215 0.66 16.75 -5.12
C VAL A 215 0.49 17.74 -6.26
N PHE A 216 -0.13 17.35 -7.36
CA PHE A 216 -0.35 18.23 -8.50
C PHE A 216 -1.28 19.40 -8.17
N PHE A 217 -2.35 19.19 -7.41
CA PHE A 217 -3.25 20.29 -7.04
C PHE A 217 -2.56 21.34 -6.18
N GLU A 218 -1.67 20.90 -5.28
CA GLU A 218 -0.92 21.77 -4.39
C GLU A 218 0.29 22.44 -5.05
N THR A 219 0.94 21.77 -6.01
CA THR A 219 2.24 22.20 -6.55
C THR A 219 2.25 22.52 -8.04
N GLN A 220 1.18 22.14 -8.75
CA GLN A 220 1.06 22.19 -10.22
C GLN A 220 2.15 21.38 -10.94
N ARG A 221 2.72 20.37 -10.26
CA ARG A 221 3.79 19.51 -10.77
C ARG A 221 3.46 18.04 -10.56
N VAL A 222 3.76 17.22 -11.55
CA VAL A 222 3.68 15.76 -11.47
C VAL A 222 5.06 15.21 -11.08
N PRO A 223 5.18 14.48 -9.96
CA PRO A 223 6.44 13.84 -9.60
C PRO A 223 6.86 12.75 -10.60
N ASP A 224 8.15 12.68 -10.91
CA ASP A 224 8.70 11.75 -11.91
C ASP A 224 8.98 10.35 -11.37
N ASN A 225 9.10 10.17 -10.06
CA ASN A 225 9.36 8.86 -9.43
C ASN A 225 8.76 8.77 -8.02
N HIS A 226 8.70 7.56 -7.47
CA HIS A 226 7.98 7.30 -6.21
C HIS A 226 8.63 8.03 -5.02
N LEU A 227 9.94 8.26 -5.07
CA LEU A 227 10.67 9.01 -4.04
C LEU A 227 10.30 10.49 -4.09
N GLY A 228 10.27 11.08 -5.29
CA GLY A 228 9.82 12.46 -5.50
C GLY A 228 8.36 12.64 -5.07
N LEU A 229 7.50 11.67 -5.38
CA LEU A 229 6.12 11.64 -4.94
C LEU A 229 6.01 11.61 -3.41
N ALA A 230 6.73 10.70 -2.75
CA ALA A 230 6.76 10.60 -1.29
C ALA A 230 7.25 11.90 -0.64
N ARG A 231 8.35 12.49 -1.13
CA ARG A 231 8.92 13.73 -0.60
C ARG A 231 7.99 14.93 -0.77
N GLU A 232 7.42 15.12 -1.95
CA GLU A 232 6.48 16.23 -2.18
C GLU A 232 5.23 16.08 -1.33
N PHE A 233 4.71 14.85 -1.20
CA PHE A 233 3.57 14.58 -0.35
C PHE A 233 3.86 14.87 1.14
N LEU A 234 5.00 14.40 1.67
CA LEU A 234 5.44 14.70 3.05
C LEU A 234 5.67 16.20 3.26
N ARG A 235 6.20 16.91 2.25
CA ARG A 235 6.38 18.36 2.29
C ARG A 235 5.03 19.08 2.39
N ILE A 236 4.05 18.70 1.58
CA ILE A 236 2.68 19.24 1.64
C ILE A 236 2.05 18.96 3.00
N ALA A 237 2.11 17.71 3.48
CA ALA A 237 1.57 17.34 4.79
C ALA A 237 2.20 18.17 5.92
N SER A 238 3.53 18.35 5.89
CA SER A 238 4.25 19.17 6.88
C SER A 238 3.84 20.65 6.82
N LEU A 239 3.65 21.23 5.63
CA LEU A 239 3.18 22.61 5.49
C LEU A 239 1.79 22.80 6.10
N HIS A 240 0.88 21.85 5.89
CA HIS A 240 -0.45 21.87 6.49
C HIS A 240 -0.41 21.74 8.02
N ILE A 241 0.51 20.93 8.55
CA ILE A 241 0.72 20.80 10.00
C ILE A 241 1.22 22.10 10.59
N LYS A 242 2.20 22.75 9.96
CA LYS A 242 2.77 24.02 10.44
C LYS A 242 1.71 25.11 10.59
N ALA A 243 0.69 25.14 9.73
CA ALA A 243 -0.38 26.12 9.81
C ALA A 243 -1.25 26.01 11.09
N GLY A 244 -1.28 24.84 11.73
CA GLY A 244 -2.07 24.56 12.94
C GLY A 244 -1.26 24.24 14.20
N THR A 245 0.08 24.28 14.12
CA THR A 245 0.98 23.77 15.17
C THR A 245 1.72 24.91 15.89
N PRO A 246 1.83 24.90 17.23
CA PRO A 246 2.66 25.86 17.96
C PRO A 246 4.10 25.88 17.43
N ALA A 247 4.73 27.06 17.32
CA ALA A 247 6.07 27.21 16.73
C ALA A 247 7.15 26.28 17.35
N ARG A 248 7.01 25.95 18.64
CA ARG A 248 7.91 25.02 19.36
C ARG A 248 7.83 23.55 18.91
N MET A 249 6.76 23.18 18.21
CA MET A 249 6.47 21.84 17.68
C MET A 249 6.70 21.75 16.16
N VAL A 250 7.25 22.80 15.56
CA VAL A 250 7.62 22.80 14.14
C VAL A 250 8.95 22.08 13.95
N MET A 251 8.90 20.92 13.32
CA MET A 251 10.07 20.11 13.02
C MET A 251 10.73 20.56 11.70
N PRO A 252 12.07 20.55 11.60
CA PRO A 252 12.76 20.74 10.33
C PRO A 252 12.37 19.65 9.33
N MET A 253 12.19 19.99 8.05
CA MET A 253 11.82 19.01 7.02
C MET A 253 12.80 17.85 6.94
N ARG A 254 14.10 18.14 7.04
CA ARG A 254 15.15 17.11 7.03
C ARG A 254 14.98 16.10 8.17
N SER A 255 14.57 16.57 9.36
CA SER A 255 14.33 15.69 10.52
C SER A 255 13.11 14.82 10.30
N ILE A 256 12.05 15.38 9.69
CA ILE A 256 10.85 14.62 9.29
C ILE A 256 11.22 13.53 8.27
N ASP A 257 11.98 13.88 7.22
CA ASP A 257 12.37 12.92 6.18
C ASP A 257 13.17 11.75 6.78
N LEU A 258 14.17 12.03 7.62
CA LEU A 258 14.99 10.99 8.27
C LEU A 258 14.13 10.08 9.17
N TRP A 259 13.26 10.69 9.97
CA TRP A 259 12.41 9.98 10.90
C TRP A 259 11.34 9.14 10.20
N ILE A 260 10.62 9.68 9.21
CA ILE A 260 9.59 8.93 8.48
C ILE A 260 10.22 7.77 7.69
N SER A 261 11.40 7.96 7.08
CA SER A 261 12.15 6.85 6.48
C SER A 261 12.53 5.78 7.50
N ARG A 262 12.92 6.16 8.73
CA ARG A 262 13.23 5.23 9.82
C ARG A 262 11.99 4.48 10.31
N VAL A 263 10.85 5.15 10.42
CA VAL A 263 9.56 4.54 10.78
C VAL A 263 9.14 3.53 9.71
N ALA A 264 9.19 3.91 8.43
CA ALA A 264 8.87 3.01 7.32
C ALA A 264 9.74 1.74 7.33
N TYR A 265 11.04 1.88 7.62
CA TYR A 265 11.94 0.74 7.77
C TYR A 265 11.56 -0.13 8.98
N GLU A 266 11.25 0.46 10.14
CA GLU A 266 10.81 -0.31 11.33
C GLU A 266 9.54 -1.12 11.03
N MET A 267 8.53 -0.48 10.42
CA MET A 267 7.28 -1.14 10.05
C MET A 267 7.55 -2.33 9.13
N HIS A 268 8.41 -2.16 8.12
CA HIS A 268 8.78 -3.24 7.23
C HIS A 268 9.52 -4.38 7.95
N THR A 269 10.42 -4.07 8.90
CA THR A 269 11.08 -5.11 9.71
C THR A 269 10.12 -5.91 10.59
N LEU A 270 9.01 -5.30 11.01
CA LEU A 270 7.95 -5.94 11.79
C LEU A 270 6.91 -6.66 10.91
N GLY A 271 7.04 -6.58 9.57
CA GLY A 271 6.07 -7.15 8.63
C GLY A 271 4.76 -6.36 8.54
N LEU A 272 4.73 -5.13 9.07
CA LEU A 272 3.56 -4.25 8.99
C LEU A 272 3.49 -3.61 7.60
N GLN A 273 2.30 -3.61 6.99
CA GLN A 273 2.10 -3.06 5.66
C GLN A 273 1.55 -1.63 5.71
N GLY A 274 2.21 -0.73 4.99
CA GLY A 274 1.83 0.69 4.93
C GLY A 274 2.30 1.47 6.17
N LEU A 275 2.35 2.80 6.07
CA LEU A 275 2.76 3.65 7.18
C LEU A 275 1.54 3.95 8.07
N SER A 276 1.21 3.04 8.99
CA SER A 276 -0.01 3.07 9.83
C SER A 276 0.29 3.33 11.32
N GLN A 277 -0.76 3.53 12.11
CA GLN A 277 -0.70 3.72 13.57
C GLN A 277 -0.53 2.42 14.36
N GLU A 278 -0.17 1.31 13.70
CA GLU A 278 0.05 0.01 14.36
C GLU A 278 1.31 0.00 15.23
N LEU A 279 2.21 0.96 15.03
CA LEU A 279 3.32 1.19 15.94
C LEU A 279 2.85 1.95 17.18
N ASP A 280 3.28 1.49 18.35
CA ASP A 280 3.08 2.19 19.61
C ASP A 280 3.62 3.63 19.55
N GLN A 281 2.88 4.58 20.13
CA GLN A 281 3.23 6.01 20.10
C GLN A 281 4.56 6.29 20.78
N ALA A 282 4.88 5.59 21.87
CA ALA A 282 6.18 5.75 22.53
C ALA A 282 7.30 5.27 21.59
N ARG A 283 7.09 4.14 20.89
CA ARG A 283 8.05 3.67 19.88
C ARG A 283 8.24 4.67 18.73
N ILE A 284 7.16 5.28 18.24
CA ILE A 284 7.24 6.30 17.18
C ILE A 284 8.09 7.51 17.62
N ALA A 285 7.96 7.95 18.87
CA ALA A 285 8.77 9.02 19.45
C ALA A 285 10.24 8.62 19.65
N ASP A 286 10.50 7.38 20.07
CA ASP A 286 11.85 6.84 20.20
C ASP A 286 12.56 6.79 18.83
N LEU A 287 11.85 6.35 17.79
CA LEU A 287 12.36 6.30 16.42
C LEU A 287 12.76 7.69 15.90
N TYR A 288 12.10 8.75 16.36
CA TYR A 288 12.51 10.12 16.03
C TYR A 288 13.88 10.44 16.64
N THR A 289 14.03 10.16 17.93
CA THR A 289 15.27 10.41 18.67
C THR A 289 16.42 9.59 18.08
N GLU A 290 16.16 8.33 17.74
CA GLU A 290 17.10 7.44 17.04
C GLU A 290 17.55 8.01 15.69
N ALA A 291 16.61 8.52 14.88
CA ALA A 291 16.90 8.97 13.51
C ALA A 291 17.61 10.32 13.44
N THR A 292 17.34 11.20 14.40
CA THR A 292 17.76 12.61 14.34
C THR A 292 18.81 12.98 15.38
N GLY A 293 18.89 12.23 16.48
CA GLY A 293 19.65 12.60 17.67
C GLY A 293 18.98 13.69 18.52
N ASP A 294 17.81 14.19 18.11
CA ASP A 294 17.09 15.27 18.77
C ASP A 294 16.06 14.70 19.78
N GLN A 295 15.97 15.30 20.96
CA GLN A 295 14.95 14.95 21.96
C GLN A 295 13.68 15.77 21.71
N TYR A 296 12.77 15.25 20.89
CA TYR A 296 11.46 15.87 20.61
C TYR A 296 10.29 15.19 21.33
N GLY A 297 10.57 14.07 22.02
CA GLY A 297 9.66 13.41 22.97
C GLY A 297 8.27 13.09 22.41
N GLU A 298 7.25 13.22 23.27
CA GLU A 298 5.82 13.00 22.94
C GLU A 298 5.30 13.88 21.79
N GLY A 299 5.96 15.02 21.52
CA GLY A 299 5.60 15.91 20.41
C GLY A 299 5.79 15.25 19.04
N ALA A 300 6.77 14.35 18.90
CA ALA A 300 6.98 13.60 17.67
C ALA A 300 5.80 12.65 17.38
N ALA A 301 5.34 11.88 18.36
CA ALA A 301 4.18 10.99 18.18
C ALA A 301 2.92 11.76 17.76
N TRP A 302 2.67 12.92 18.38
CA TRP A 302 1.54 13.78 17.99
C TRP A 302 1.67 14.32 16.56
N VAL A 303 2.87 14.79 16.15
CA VAL A 303 3.10 15.24 14.77
C VAL A 303 2.92 14.08 13.80
N PHE A 304 3.36 12.86 14.15
CA PHE A 304 3.17 11.67 13.34
C PHE A 304 1.69 11.38 13.13
N ASP A 305 0.91 11.36 14.20
CA ASP A 305 -0.53 11.15 14.15
C ASP A 305 -1.21 12.22 13.32
N LEU A 306 -0.80 13.48 13.44
CA LEU A 306 -1.35 14.55 12.63
C LEU A 306 -0.97 14.38 11.15
N MET A 307 0.25 13.95 10.84
CA MET A 307 0.67 13.59 9.49
C MET A 307 -0.20 12.46 8.96
N MET A 308 -0.33 11.36 9.69
CA MET A 308 -1.06 10.17 9.26
C MET A 308 -2.55 10.42 9.14
N ASN A 309 -3.16 11.15 10.07
CA ASN A 309 -4.56 11.57 9.95
C ASN A 309 -4.78 12.45 8.73
N ARG A 310 -3.82 13.33 8.40
CA ARG A 310 -3.90 14.14 7.17
C ARG A 310 -3.72 13.26 5.94
N VAL A 311 -2.76 12.33 5.93
CA VAL A 311 -2.59 11.32 4.88
C VAL A 311 -3.90 10.55 4.66
N SER A 312 -4.53 10.07 5.73
CA SER A 312 -5.81 9.36 5.68
C SER A 312 -6.98 10.23 5.19
N LEU A 313 -6.95 11.54 5.47
CA LEU A 313 -7.93 12.49 4.93
C LEU A 313 -7.74 12.71 3.42
N PHE A 314 -6.50 12.79 2.94
CA PHE A 314 -6.17 12.89 1.50
C PHE A 314 -6.48 11.57 0.76
N ILE A 315 -6.22 10.41 1.38
CA ILE A 315 -6.48 9.07 0.83
C ILE A 315 -7.96 8.62 1.04
N GLN A 316 -8.89 9.58 1.14
CA GLN A 316 -10.34 9.38 1.34
C GLN A 316 -10.75 8.78 2.69
N GLY A 317 -10.95 9.64 3.69
CA GLY A 317 -12.00 9.49 4.72
C GLY A 317 -12.02 8.19 5.53
N ARG A 318 -10.92 7.45 5.59
CA ARG A 318 -10.80 6.19 6.33
C ARG A 318 -9.74 6.34 7.41
N SER A 319 -10.20 6.40 8.65
CA SER A 319 -9.35 6.19 9.82
C SER A 319 -8.52 4.92 9.63
N GLY A 320 -7.20 5.02 9.71
CA GLY A 320 -6.29 3.87 9.68
C GLY A 320 -5.65 3.53 8.33
N LEU A 321 -5.98 4.22 7.23
CA LEU A 321 -5.23 4.02 5.98
C LEU A 321 -3.93 4.84 6.02
N GLY A 322 -2.82 4.12 6.25
CA GLY A 322 -1.47 4.63 6.13
C GLY A 322 -1.05 4.95 4.69
N LEU A 323 0.20 5.36 4.50
CA LEU A 323 0.77 5.51 3.15
C LEU A 323 0.72 4.16 2.40
N PRO A 324 0.56 4.16 1.06
CA PRO A 324 0.58 2.95 0.26
C PRO A 324 1.85 2.12 0.51
N SER A 325 1.75 0.80 0.35
CA SER A 325 2.86 -0.12 0.59
C SER A 325 4.07 0.19 -0.31
N SER A 326 3.81 0.60 -1.55
CA SER A 326 4.82 1.06 -2.52
C SER A 326 5.60 2.28 -2.02
N ILE A 327 4.91 3.26 -1.46
CA ILE A 327 5.52 4.48 -0.89
C ILE A 327 6.28 4.16 0.40
N THR A 328 5.72 3.30 1.24
CA THR A 328 6.38 2.84 2.47
C THR A 328 7.68 2.10 2.15
N ALA A 329 7.68 1.26 1.10
CA ALA A 329 8.87 0.57 0.63
C ALA A 329 9.95 1.54 0.13
N VAL A 330 9.56 2.62 -0.54
CA VAL A 330 10.49 3.68 -1.00
C VAL A 330 11.08 4.48 0.15
N LEU A 331 10.26 4.79 1.17
CA LEU A 331 10.73 5.47 2.38
C LEU A 331 11.69 4.59 3.19
N ALA A 332 11.41 3.30 3.31
CA ALA A 332 12.33 2.32 3.91
C ALA A 332 13.62 2.21 3.09
N ALA A 333 13.52 2.20 1.75
CA ALA A 333 14.65 2.16 0.86
C ALA A 333 15.56 3.39 1.02
N GLN A 334 14.98 4.58 1.22
CA GLN A 334 15.73 5.80 1.51
C GLN A 334 16.53 5.67 2.82
N HIS A 335 15.98 5.01 3.85
CA HIS A 335 16.72 4.73 5.09
C HIS A 335 17.91 3.80 4.84
N ILE A 336 17.70 2.70 4.12
CA ILE A 336 18.77 1.73 3.79
C ILE A 336 19.86 2.40 2.97
N ALA A 337 19.50 3.15 1.92
CA ALA A 337 20.46 3.86 1.08
C ALA A 337 21.32 4.84 1.91
N GLY A 338 20.73 5.51 2.90
CA GLY A 338 21.45 6.35 3.86
C GLY A 338 22.42 5.57 4.77
N CYS A 339 22.05 4.36 5.19
CA CYS A 339 22.89 3.52 6.03
C CYS A 339 24.07 2.90 5.25
N VAL A 340 23.84 2.48 4.00
CA VAL A 340 24.86 1.85 3.14
C VAL A 340 26.03 2.79 2.85
N VAL A 341 25.77 4.09 2.74
CA VAL A 341 26.82 5.10 2.53
C VAL A 341 27.54 5.52 3.81
N SER A 342 27.17 4.95 4.97
CA SER A 342 27.81 5.29 6.25
C SER A 342 29.22 4.68 6.36
N PRO A 343 30.18 5.37 7.02
CA PRO A 343 31.51 4.80 7.26
C PRO A 343 31.49 3.47 8.01
N ALA A 344 30.52 3.28 8.91
CA ALA A 344 30.36 2.02 9.65
C ALA A 344 30.07 0.86 8.70
N PHE A 345 29.14 1.04 7.75
CA PHE A 345 28.78 0.03 6.78
C PHE A 345 29.96 -0.37 5.87
N VAL A 346 30.72 0.62 5.39
CA VAL A 346 31.89 0.40 4.52
C VAL A 346 32.93 -0.47 5.21
N LEU A 347 33.20 -0.17 6.48
CA LEU A 347 34.16 -0.88 7.32
C LEU A 347 33.68 -2.27 7.76
N GLY A 348 32.55 -2.75 7.23
CA GLY A 348 31.99 -4.06 7.57
C GLY A 348 31.43 -4.12 9.00
N LYS A 349 31.17 -2.96 9.61
CA LYS A 349 30.48 -2.89 10.89
C LYS A 349 28.98 -2.75 10.63
N GLN A 350 28.20 -3.12 11.62
CA GLN A 350 26.77 -2.81 11.64
C GLN A 350 26.61 -1.28 11.59
N ALA A 351 25.94 -0.81 10.54
CA ALA A 351 25.48 0.58 10.47
C ALA A 351 24.32 0.78 11.44
N ALA A 352 23.75 1.99 11.44
CA ALA A 352 22.63 2.30 12.30
C ALA A 352 21.47 1.30 12.12
N HIS A 353 20.79 1.00 13.23
CA HIS A 353 19.51 0.26 13.26
C HIS A 353 19.52 -1.12 12.57
N GLY A 354 20.65 -1.84 12.61
CA GLY A 354 20.71 -3.23 12.14
C GLY A 354 21.14 -3.41 10.69
N VAL A 355 21.29 -2.33 9.92
CA VAL A 355 21.71 -2.42 8.52
C VAL A 355 23.19 -2.85 8.45
N SER A 356 23.44 -4.04 7.93
CA SER A 356 24.77 -4.63 7.76
C SER A 356 24.85 -5.39 6.43
N LYS A 357 26.05 -5.79 6.02
CA LYS A 357 26.23 -6.61 4.80
C LYS A 357 25.54 -7.96 4.96
N GLU A 358 25.60 -8.53 6.15
CA GLU A 358 24.94 -9.78 6.53
C GLU A 358 23.42 -9.63 6.47
N ALA A 359 22.86 -8.55 7.02
CA ALA A 359 21.42 -8.29 6.97
C ALA A 359 20.94 -8.12 5.51
N LEU A 360 21.64 -7.34 4.69
CA LEU A 360 21.31 -7.18 3.27
C LEU A 360 21.38 -8.49 2.49
N LYS A 361 22.33 -9.37 2.82
CA LYS A 361 22.42 -10.70 2.21
C LYS A 361 21.21 -11.57 2.56
N ILE A 362 20.76 -11.53 3.82
CA ILE A 362 19.56 -12.24 4.27
C ILE A 362 18.32 -11.67 3.56
N TRP A 363 18.14 -10.36 3.59
CA TRP A 363 17.01 -9.68 2.94
C TRP A 363 17.01 -9.87 1.41
N GLY A 364 18.18 -9.98 0.78
CA GLY A 364 18.30 -10.27 -0.65
C GLY A 364 17.69 -11.60 -1.07
N GLN A 365 17.54 -12.53 -0.12
CA GLN A 365 16.89 -13.84 -0.31
C GLN A 365 15.40 -13.84 0.06
N ASP A 366 14.92 -12.78 0.72
CA ASP A 366 13.54 -12.65 1.18
C ASP A 366 12.70 -11.92 0.12
N PRO A 367 11.62 -12.53 -0.41
CA PRO A 367 10.69 -11.88 -1.32
C PRO A 367 10.06 -10.59 -0.78
N ALA A 368 9.82 -10.50 0.54
CA ALA A 368 9.17 -9.34 1.15
C ALA A 368 10.02 -8.07 1.03
N TRP A 369 11.34 -8.21 1.07
CA TRP A 369 12.30 -7.11 0.98
C TRP A 369 12.62 -6.66 -0.45
N GLN A 370 12.19 -7.42 -1.47
CA GLN A 370 12.54 -7.13 -2.86
C GLN A 370 12.13 -5.73 -3.35
N PRO A 371 10.92 -5.23 -3.04
CA PRO A 371 10.54 -3.88 -3.43
C PRO A 371 11.46 -2.82 -2.80
N VAL A 372 11.77 -2.97 -1.50
CA VAL A 372 12.63 -2.05 -0.75
C VAL A 372 14.05 -2.05 -1.32
N LEU A 373 14.64 -3.22 -1.55
CA LEU A 373 16.00 -3.35 -2.08
C LEU A 373 16.11 -2.82 -3.52
N THR A 374 15.08 -3.04 -4.33
CA THR A 374 15.02 -2.50 -5.70
C THR A 374 15.02 -0.98 -5.68
N HIS A 375 14.18 -0.36 -4.85
CA HIS A 375 14.17 1.09 -4.70
C HIS A 375 15.46 1.62 -4.08
N ALA A 376 16.09 0.91 -3.13
CA ALA A 376 17.35 1.35 -2.54
C ALA A 376 18.47 1.39 -3.59
N GLY A 377 18.53 0.40 -4.48
CA GLY A 377 19.41 0.40 -5.64
C GLY A 377 19.17 1.59 -6.56
N GLN A 378 17.91 1.87 -6.91
CA GLN A 378 17.53 3.02 -7.75
C GLN A 378 17.93 4.36 -7.12
N ILE A 379 17.78 4.52 -5.81
CA ILE A 379 18.18 5.74 -5.08
C ILE A 379 19.70 5.91 -5.13
N LEU A 380 20.46 4.84 -4.88
CA LEU A 380 21.92 4.87 -5.00
C LEU A 380 22.39 5.13 -6.44
N GLU A 381 21.64 4.68 -7.45
CA GLU A 381 21.92 4.96 -8.85
C GLU A 381 21.72 6.43 -9.25
N ALA A 382 20.69 7.06 -8.69
CA ALA A 382 20.37 8.46 -8.96
C ALA A 382 21.29 9.44 -8.22
N ASP A 383 21.58 9.16 -6.95
CA ASP A 383 22.18 10.15 -6.04
C ASP A 383 23.67 9.90 -5.72
N ARG A 384 24.25 8.77 -6.15
CA ARG A 384 25.58 8.32 -5.66
C ARG A 384 26.51 7.76 -6.75
N SER A 385 27.80 7.70 -6.43
CA SER A 385 28.84 7.15 -7.31
C SER A 385 28.66 5.63 -7.53
N ILE A 386 29.25 5.14 -8.62
CA ILE A 386 29.23 3.72 -9.03
C ILE A 386 29.74 2.80 -7.91
N GLU A 387 30.71 3.26 -7.12
CA GLU A 387 31.28 2.53 -5.98
C GLU A 387 30.21 2.08 -4.97
N TRP A 388 29.25 2.95 -4.63
CA TRP A 388 28.19 2.64 -3.67
C TRP A 388 27.18 1.64 -4.22
N GLN A 389 26.96 1.66 -5.53
CA GLN A 389 26.10 0.71 -6.22
C GLN A 389 26.75 -0.68 -6.18
N GLU A 390 28.03 -0.79 -6.52
CA GLU A 390 28.75 -2.07 -6.47
C GLU A 390 28.78 -2.66 -5.05
N VAL A 391 29.02 -1.83 -4.03
CA VAL A 391 28.98 -2.24 -2.62
C VAL A 391 27.59 -2.77 -2.24
N PHE A 392 26.52 -2.07 -2.62
CA PHE A 392 25.14 -2.49 -2.32
C PHE A 392 24.75 -3.77 -3.04
N TYR A 393 24.93 -3.82 -4.37
CA TYR A 393 24.55 -4.97 -5.19
C TYR A 393 25.33 -6.23 -4.79
N SER A 394 26.63 -6.09 -4.50
CA SER A 394 27.44 -7.18 -3.96
C SER A 394 26.89 -7.71 -2.62
N ALA A 395 26.48 -6.81 -1.72
CA ALA A 395 25.93 -7.19 -0.41
C ALA A 395 24.61 -7.97 -0.52
N ILE A 396 23.73 -7.62 -1.46
CA ILE A 396 22.47 -8.35 -1.70
C ILE A 396 22.62 -9.57 -2.63
N GLY A 397 23.85 -9.91 -3.03
CA GLY A 397 24.14 -11.06 -3.88
C GLY A 397 23.71 -10.89 -5.35
N ARG A 398 23.71 -9.66 -5.86
CA ARG A 398 23.34 -9.32 -7.24
C ARG A 398 24.48 -8.63 -7.97
N SER A 399 24.49 -8.76 -9.29
CA SER A 399 25.37 -7.95 -10.14
C SER A 399 24.80 -6.55 -10.27
N ALA A 400 25.64 -5.53 -10.14
CA ALA A 400 25.24 -4.15 -10.44
C ALA A 400 24.80 -4.06 -11.91
N PRO A 401 23.74 -3.29 -12.23
CA PRO A 401 23.32 -3.11 -13.61
C PRO A 401 24.44 -2.45 -14.41
N SER A 402 24.84 -3.09 -15.51
CA SER A 402 25.87 -2.53 -16.38
C SER A 402 25.34 -1.24 -17.02
N ARG A 403 25.85 -0.07 -16.60
CA ARG A 403 25.59 1.18 -17.32
C ARG A 403 26.13 1.02 -18.74
N LYS A 404 25.24 0.83 -19.73
CA LYS A 404 25.60 1.12 -21.13
C LYS A 404 25.97 2.59 -21.16
N ARG A 405 27.25 2.90 -21.43
CA ARG A 405 27.74 4.26 -21.63
C ARG A 405 26.98 4.88 -22.81
N SER A 406 25.92 5.64 -22.53
CA SER A 406 25.41 6.67 -23.44
C SER A 406 26.01 8.01 -23.06
N TYR A 407 27.34 8.10 -23.05
CA TYR A 407 28.01 9.36 -23.33
C TYR A 407 28.20 9.37 -24.83
N ALA A 408 27.17 9.81 -25.56
CA ALA A 408 27.42 10.37 -26.88
C ALA A 408 28.19 11.66 -26.61
N GLU A 409 29.44 11.66 -27.06
CA GLU A 409 30.35 12.79 -27.14
C GLU A 409 29.61 14.02 -27.68
N SER A 410 29.27 14.97 -26.80
CA SER A 410 29.23 16.37 -27.20
C SER A 410 30.67 16.88 -27.14
N GLU A 411 31.49 16.44 -28.09
CA GLU A 411 32.65 17.23 -28.51
C GLU A 411 32.08 18.53 -29.09
N GLY A 412 32.01 19.56 -28.26
CA GLY A 412 31.88 20.92 -28.76
C GLY A 412 33.14 21.26 -29.56
N PRO A 413 33.04 21.90 -30.74
CA PRO A 413 34.22 22.34 -31.44
C PRO A 413 34.89 23.45 -30.62
N SER A 414 36.16 23.23 -30.31
CA SER A 414 37.05 24.23 -29.75
C SER A 414 37.40 25.29 -30.80
N LEU A 415 36.73 26.45 -30.72
CA LEU A 415 37.25 27.83 -30.68
C LEU A 415 36.12 28.84 -30.91
#